data_AF-A0A3D8YSS0-F1
#
_entry.id   AF-A0A3D8YSS0-F1
#
_cell.length_a   1.000
_cell.length_b   1.000
_cell.length_c   1.000
_cell.angle_alpha   90.00
_cell.angle_beta   90.00
_cell.angle_gamma   90.00
#
_symmetry.space_group_name_H-M   'P 1'
#
loop_
_entity.id
_entity.type
_entity.pdbx_description
1 polymer ?
#
loop_
_entity_poly.entity_id
_entity_poly.type
_entity_poly.pdbx_seq_one_letter_code
_entity_poly.pdbx_strand_id
1 'polypeptide(L)'
;MQRQVSRRWSIPILIVLFTGALAIWYFIESEESYETPQEAVLAVNPDLLLIPGYQLNKDSLFFFIKKTGALLGAIYAREGVLGWKAGFHTWGSSGINQDHTLFGGYQGQGNLKYGFIKLKDGQVLQMDNERVVTLDLNMMGEEIVEQYDVNGLYIWYVELDEMDDQMKVLQLIDEETDEVLDEIDIEA
;
A
#
# COMPACT_ATOMS: atom_id res chain seq x y z
N MET A 1 -32.36 49.84 26.32
CA MET A 1 -32.54 50.04 24.87
C MET A 1 -31.37 49.37 24.15
N GLN A 2 -31.46 48.06 23.91
CA GLN A 2 -30.39 47.27 23.28
C GLN A 2 -30.49 47.40 21.75
N ARG A 3 -29.42 47.91 21.12
CA ARG A 3 -29.31 48.13 19.67
C ARG A 3 -29.18 46.79 18.94
N GLN A 4 -30.26 46.33 18.31
CA GLN A 4 -30.22 45.32 17.24
C GLN A 4 -29.65 45.92 15.94
N VAL A 5 -28.36 46.23 15.89
CA VAL A 5 -27.70 46.74 14.66
C VAL A 5 -26.72 45.73 14.06
N SER A 6 -26.31 44.69 14.79
CA SER A 6 -25.29 43.74 14.32
C SER A 6 -25.78 42.73 13.27
N ARG A 7 -27.10 42.51 13.11
CA ARG A 7 -27.64 41.39 12.32
C ARG A 7 -27.72 41.65 10.80
N ARG A 8 -27.69 42.91 10.33
CA ARG A 8 -27.83 43.25 8.89
C ARG A 8 -26.52 43.10 8.11
N TRP A 9 -25.38 43.18 8.79
CA TRP A 9 -24.05 43.07 8.16
C TRP A 9 -23.35 41.75 8.46
N SER A 10 -23.85 40.98 9.44
CA SER A 10 -23.26 39.69 9.80
C SER A 10 -23.38 38.65 8.67
N ILE A 11 -24.48 38.67 7.90
CA ILE A 11 -24.72 37.70 6.82
C ILE A 11 -23.75 37.87 5.63
N PRO A 12 -23.59 39.05 5.01
CA PRO A 12 -22.65 39.21 3.90
C PRO A 12 -21.19 38.99 4.32
N ILE A 13 -20.82 39.36 5.55
CA ILE A 13 -19.48 39.08 6.09
C ILE A 13 -19.26 37.57 6.23
N LEU A 14 -20.25 36.83 6.75
CA LEU A 14 -20.20 35.36 6.83
C LEU A 14 -20.08 34.71 5.45
N ILE A 15 -20.79 35.22 4.45
CA ILE A 15 -20.71 34.71 3.07
C ILE A 15 -19.30 34.90 2.53
N VAL A 16 -18.73 36.11 2.65
CA VAL A 16 -17.36 36.40 2.17
C VAL A 16 -16.32 35.51 2.86
N LEU A 17 -16.42 35.37 4.19
CA LEU A 17 -15.53 34.49 4.94
C LEU A 17 -15.68 33.02 4.53
N PHE A 18 -16.92 32.56 4.32
CA PHE A 18 -17.19 31.20 3.88
C PHE A 18 -16.67 30.93 2.46
N THR A 19 -16.89 31.84 1.52
CA THR A 19 -16.35 31.73 0.15
C THR A 19 -14.82 31.79 0.14
N GLY A 20 -14.22 32.62 0.99
CA GLY A 20 -12.76 32.68 1.14
C GLY A 20 -12.20 31.37 1.69
N ALA A 21 -12.84 30.80 2.72
CA ALA A 21 -12.47 29.51 3.28
C ALA A 21 -12.59 28.37 2.23
N LEU A 22 -13.66 28.36 1.43
CA LEU A 22 -13.83 27.39 0.36
C LEU A 22 -12.77 27.54 -0.74
N ALA A 23 -12.41 28.78 -1.12
CA ALA A 23 -11.37 29.02 -2.13
C ALA A 23 -9.98 28.57 -1.64
N ILE A 24 -9.64 28.86 -0.38
CA ILE A 24 -8.40 28.39 0.24
C ILE A 24 -8.39 26.85 0.29
N TRP A 25 -9.49 26.25 0.72
CA TRP A 25 -9.62 24.79 0.77
C TRP A 25 -9.48 24.15 -0.61
N TYR A 26 -10.16 24.67 -1.64
CA TYR A 26 -10.05 24.20 -3.02
C TYR A 26 -8.62 24.29 -3.55
N PHE A 27 -7.93 25.40 -3.27
CA PHE A 27 -6.56 25.60 -3.73
C PHE A 27 -5.60 24.55 -3.12
N ILE A 28 -5.66 24.37 -1.79
CA ILE A 28 -4.88 23.35 -1.08
C ILE A 28 -5.22 21.94 -1.61
N GLU A 29 -6.51 21.67 -1.84
CA GLU A 29 -6.93 20.37 -2.33
C GLU A 29 -6.40 20.09 -3.75
N SER A 30 -6.28 21.12 -4.60
CA SER A 30 -5.87 21.01 -6.00
C SER A 30 -4.36 20.84 -6.22
N GLU A 31 -3.50 21.40 -5.36
CA GLU A 31 -2.04 21.35 -5.56
C GLU A 31 -1.44 19.94 -5.40
N GLU A 32 -2.14 19.05 -4.71
CA GLU A 32 -1.67 17.67 -4.42
C GLU A 32 -2.58 16.59 -5.00
N SER A 33 -3.42 16.92 -5.97
CA SER A 33 -4.34 15.97 -6.62
C SER A 33 -3.87 15.62 -8.03
N TYR A 34 -3.90 14.32 -8.35
CA TYR A 34 -3.45 13.77 -9.63
C TYR A 34 -4.58 13.02 -10.35
N GLU A 35 -4.45 12.83 -11.66
CA GLU A 35 -5.47 12.15 -12.46
C GLU A 35 -5.46 10.64 -12.21
N THR A 36 -4.28 10.06 -11.98
CA THR A 36 -4.11 8.63 -11.74
C THR A 36 -3.48 8.34 -10.38
N PRO A 37 -3.79 7.17 -9.77
CA PRO A 37 -3.17 6.78 -8.51
C PRO A 37 -1.65 6.59 -8.64
N GLN A 38 -1.16 6.15 -9.81
CA GLN A 38 0.26 5.99 -10.09
C GLN A 38 1.01 7.34 -10.07
N GLU A 39 0.46 8.36 -10.74
CA GLU A 39 1.03 9.71 -10.73
C GLU A 39 1.09 10.27 -9.32
N ALA A 40 0.04 10.08 -8.52
CA ALA A 40 0.01 10.53 -7.14
C ALA A 40 1.17 9.95 -6.31
N VAL A 41 1.45 8.65 -6.48
CA VAL A 41 2.56 7.98 -5.79
C VAL A 41 3.92 8.47 -6.31
N LEU A 42 4.11 8.54 -7.63
CA LEU A 42 5.38 8.96 -8.22
C LEU A 42 5.71 10.43 -7.96
N ALA A 43 4.71 11.27 -7.70
CA ALA A 43 4.93 12.65 -7.28
C ALA A 43 5.63 12.77 -5.92
N VAL A 44 5.45 11.79 -5.03
CA VAL A 44 6.17 11.73 -3.74
C VAL A 44 7.62 11.31 -3.94
N ASN A 45 7.85 10.31 -4.79
CA ASN A 45 9.18 9.85 -5.14
C ASN A 45 9.20 9.24 -6.56
N PRO A 46 9.80 9.93 -7.54
CA PRO A 46 9.77 9.50 -8.94
C PRO A 46 10.70 8.32 -9.25
N ASP A 47 11.62 7.99 -8.33
CA ASP A 47 12.63 6.93 -8.52
C ASP A 47 12.12 5.55 -8.05
N LEU A 48 10.84 5.45 -7.67
CA LEU A 48 10.24 4.21 -7.21
C LEU A 48 9.85 3.33 -8.39
N LEU A 49 10.30 2.06 -8.36
CA LEU A 49 9.70 1.03 -9.19
C LEU A 49 8.38 0.62 -8.54
N LEU A 50 7.26 0.98 -9.16
CA LEU A 50 5.92 0.66 -8.66
C LEU A 50 5.43 -0.68 -9.17
N ILE A 51 4.85 -1.46 -8.26
CA ILE A 51 4.24 -2.77 -8.52
C ILE A 51 2.78 -2.66 -8.07
N PRO A 52 1.81 -2.71 -8.99
CA PRO A 52 0.40 -2.58 -8.64
C PRO A 52 -0.06 -3.78 -7.81
N GLY A 53 -0.67 -3.52 -6.64
CA GLY A 53 -1.29 -4.54 -5.79
C GLY A 53 -2.75 -4.76 -6.14
N TYR A 54 -3.60 -3.84 -5.70
CA TYR A 54 -5.02 -3.81 -6.06
C TYR A 54 -5.53 -2.37 -6.12
N GLN A 55 -6.69 -2.19 -6.75
CA GLN A 55 -7.46 -0.94 -6.68
C GLN A 55 -8.91 -1.29 -6.31
N LEU A 56 -9.34 -0.84 -5.13
CA LEU A 56 -10.67 -1.12 -4.58
C LEU A 56 -11.32 0.17 -4.10
N ASN A 57 -12.52 0.44 -4.61
CA ASN A 57 -13.25 1.68 -4.30
C ASN A 57 -12.40 2.92 -4.60
N LYS A 58 -12.03 3.66 -3.55
CA LYS A 58 -11.25 4.90 -3.59
C LYS A 58 -9.80 4.69 -3.17
N ASP A 59 -9.36 3.45 -2.96
CA ASP A 59 -8.01 3.13 -2.51
C ASP A 59 -7.29 2.28 -3.56
N SER A 60 -6.01 2.56 -3.76
CA SER A 60 -5.13 1.82 -4.66
C SER A 60 -3.82 1.51 -3.95
N LEU A 61 -3.54 0.22 -3.75
CA LEU A 61 -2.31 -0.25 -3.14
C LEU A 61 -1.23 -0.43 -4.20
N PHE A 62 -0.06 0.13 -3.95
CA PHE A 62 1.17 -0.14 -4.69
C PHE A 62 2.23 -0.65 -3.74
N PHE A 63 2.94 -1.68 -4.18
CA PHE A 63 4.25 -2.02 -3.65
C PHE A 63 5.32 -1.25 -4.41
N PHE A 64 6.48 -1.06 -3.80
CA PHE A 64 7.61 -0.46 -4.48
C PHE A 64 8.93 -1.03 -4.03
N ILE A 65 9.91 -1.01 -4.94
CA ILE A 65 11.29 -1.42 -4.66
C ILE A 65 12.22 -0.24 -4.86
N LYS A 66 12.99 0.10 -3.83
CA LYS A 66 14.08 1.08 -3.94
C LYS A 66 15.36 0.39 -4.40
N LYS A 67 15.98 0.93 -5.45
CA LYS A 67 17.22 0.43 -6.07
C LYS A 67 18.37 0.27 -5.06
N THR A 68 18.46 1.15 -4.07
CA THR A 68 19.50 1.08 -3.03
C THR A 68 19.07 0.15 -1.90
N GLY A 69 19.60 -1.08 -1.89
CA GLY A 69 19.41 -2.04 -0.80
C GLY A 69 18.14 -2.89 -0.88
N ALA A 70 17.50 -2.97 -2.04
CA ALA A 70 16.35 -3.82 -2.33
C ALA A 70 15.22 -3.70 -1.27
N LEU A 71 14.96 -2.47 -0.84
CA LEU A 71 13.94 -2.20 0.18
C LEU A 71 12.56 -2.27 -0.48
N LEU A 72 11.74 -3.23 -0.05
CA LEU A 72 10.33 -3.31 -0.40
C LEU A 72 9.50 -2.46 0.58
N GLY A 73 8.62 -1.67 0.00
CA GLY A 73 7.66 -0.85 0.73
C GLY A 73 6.27 -0.94 0.11
N ALA A 74 5.30 -0.38 0.82
CA ALA A 74 3.93 -0.26 0.37
C ALA A 74 3.45 1.19 0.50
N ILE A 75 2.55 1.59 -0.39
CA ILE A 75 1.91 2.89 -0.37
C ILE A 75 0.49 2.79 -0.92
N TYR A 76 -0.44 3.46 -0.25
CA TYR A 76 -1.79 3.64 -0.76
C TYR A 76 -1.89 4.98 -1.51
N ALA A 77 -2.58 4.99 -2.64
CA ALA A 77 -3.14 6.20 -3.22
C ALA A 77 -4.64 6.22 -2.94
N ARG A 78 -5.18 7.36 -2.50
CA ARG A 78 -6.59 7.54 -2.18
C ARG A 78 -7.23 8.59 -3.07
N GLU A 79 -8.40 8.28 -3.62
CA GLU A 79 -9.20 9.19 -4.43
C GLU A 79 -9.97 10.18 -3.54
N GLY A 80 -9.64 11.45 -3.68
CA GLY A 80 -10.34 12.59 -3.08
C GLY A 80 -11.40 13.18 -4.00
N VAL A 81 -11.86 14.39 -3.68
CA VAL A 81 -12.89 15.09 -4.48
C VAL A 81 -12.30 15.68 -5.77
N LEU A 82 -11.01 16.03 -5.75
CA LEU A 82 -10.32 16.68 -6.88
C LEU A 82 -9.31 15.77 -7.60
N GLY A 83 -9.16 14.51 -7.18
CA GLY A 83 -8.24 13.55 -7.79
C GLY A 83 -7.58 12.62 -6.77
N TRP A 84 -6.58 11.87 -7.22
CA TRP A 84 -5.83 10.93 -6.40
C TRP A 84 -4.72 11.63 -5.61
N LYS A 85 -4.51 11.17 -4.38
CA LYS A 85 -3.43 11.63 -3.50
C LYS A 85 -2.66 10.44 -2.95
N ALA A 86 -1.35 10.56 -2.81
CA ALA A 86 -0.56 9.58 -2.09
C ALA A 86 -0.88 9.66 -0.59
N GLY A 87 -1.19 8.52 0.01
CA GLY A 87 -1.38 8.37 1.44
C GLY A 87 -0.07 8.17 2.18
N PHE A 88 -0.18 7.79 3.46
CA PHE A 88 0.98 7.42 4.26
C PHE A 88 1.67 6.19 3.65
N HIS A 89 3.00 6.20 3.67
CA HIS A 89 3.84 5.12 3.17
C HIS A 89 4.75 4.65 4.29
N THR A 90 4.99 3.35 4.34
CA THR A 90 6.03 2.78 5.20
C THR A 90 6.95 1.94 4.34
N TRP A 91 8.24 1.96 4.68
CA TRP A 91 9.23 1.10 4.06
C TRP A 91 10.17 0.60 5.13
N GLY A 92 10.65 -0.63 4.95
CA GLY A 92 11.64 -1.24 5.82
C GLY A 92 12.58 -2.11 5.00
N SER A 93 13.65 -2.61 5.65
CA SER A 93 14.50 -3.61 5.01
C SER A 93 13.75 -4.92 4.92
N SER A 94 13.13 -5.15 3.78
CA SER A 94 12.65 -6.48 3.42
C SER A 94 13.90 -7.32 3.20
N GLY A 95 14.18 -8.23 4.13
CA GLY A 95 15.45 -8.92 4.30
C GLY A 95 15.81 -9.89 3.19
N ILE A 96 15.91 -9.43 1.94
CA ILE A 96 16.38 -10.20 0.77
C ILE A 96 17.72 -10.92 1.07
N ASN A 97 18.47 -10.44 2.08
CA ASN A 97 19.79 -10.96 2.48
C ASN A 97 19.83 -11.89 3.70
N GLN A 98 18.72 -12.24 4.36
CA GLN A 98 18.80 -13.07 5.58
C GLN A 98 18.25 -14.46 5.35
N ASP A 99 19.20 -15.34 5.03
CA ASP A 99 19.08 -16.78 4.90
C ASP A 99 18.02 -17.28 3.92
N HIS A 100 18.32 -18.39 3.28
CA HIS A 100 17.53 -18.97 2.21
C HIS A 100 16.27 -19.67 2.75
N THR A 101 15.59 -19.07 3.75
CA THR A 101 14.26 -19.48 4.19
C THR A 101 13.26 -19.09 3.12
N LEU A 102 12.23 -19.92 2.92
CA LEU A 102 11.21 -19.67 1.90
C LEU A 102 10.47 -18.37 2.21
N PHE A 103 10.28 -18.06 3.50
CA PHE A 103 9.92 -16.73 3.98
C PHE A 103 11.16 -15.87 4.25
N GLY A 104 11.42 -14.89 3.38
CA GLY A 104 12.21 -13.72 3.77
C GLY A 104 11.34 -12.87 4.71
N GLY A 105 11.90 -12.36 5.81
CA GLY A 105 11.13 -11.63 6.83
C GLY A 105 10.15 -10.58 6.24
N TYR A 106 9.03 -10.36 6.94
CA TYR A 106 7.93 -9.52 6.44
C TYR A 106 7.99 -8.08 6.98
N GLN A 107 7.21 -7.21 6.36
CA GLN A 107 6.97 -5.83 6.77
C GLN A 107 5.49 -5.63 7.08
N GLY A 108 5.19 -4.64 7.92
CA GLY A 108 3.83 -4.29 8.29
C GLY A 108 3.56 -2.79 8.17
N GLN A 109 2.42 -2.44 7.57
CA GLN A 109 1.88 -1.08 7.54
C GLN A 109 0.43 -1.09 8.06
N GLY A 110 0.28 -0.85 9.37
CA GLY A 110 -1.01 -1.07 10.03
C GLY A 110 -1.45 -2.52 9.83
N ASN A 111 -2.58 -2.68 9.15
CA ASN A 111 -3.20 -3.97 8.86
C ASN A 111 -2.55 -4.74 7.70
N LEU A 112 -1.83 -4.03 6.82
CA LEU A 112 -1.19 -4.66 5.67
C LEU A 112 0.11 -5.34 6.11
N LYS A 113 0.21 -6.64 5.90
CA LYS A 113 1.45 -7.42 6.08
C LYS A 113 1.90 -7.93 4.72
N TYR A 114 3.19 -7.80 4.41
CA TYR A 114 3.71 -8.13 3.09
C TYR A 114 5.19 -8.53 3.13
N GLY A 115 5.62 -9.30 2.14
CA GLY A 115 7.01 -9.74 2.05
C GLY A 115 7.37 -10.35 0.71
N PHE A 116 8.65 -10.67 0.55
CA PHE A 116 9.13 -11.44 -0.60
C PHE A 116 9.11 -12.93 -0.30
N ILE A 117 8.84 -13.72 -1.33
CA ILE A 117 8.91 -15.19 -1.29
C ILE A 117 9.42 -15.75 -2.61
N LYS A 118 10.13 -16.88 -2.56
CA LYS A 118 10.40 -17.73 -3.72
C LYS A 118 9.45 -18.91 -3.68
N LEU A 119 8.57 -19.01 -4.68
CA LEU A 119 7.68 -20.16 -4.85
C LEU A 119 8.26 -21.10 -5.91
N LYS A 120 8.20 -22.39 -5.64
CA LYS A 120 8.41 -23.44 -6.65
C LYS A 120 7.08 -23.86 -7.25
N ASP A 121 7.13 -24.55 -8.39
CA ASP A 121 5.94 -25.12 -9.01
C ASP A 121 5.18 -26.01 -8.00
N GLY A 122 3.86 -25.81 -7.93
CA GLY A 122 2.98 -26.51 -6.98
C GLY A 122 3.00 -25.95 -5.56
N GLN A 123 3.77 -24.90 -5.26
CA GLN A 123 3.74 -24.27 -3.93
C GLN A 123 2.77 -23.09 -3.87
N VAL A 124 2.02 -22.99 -2.77
CA VAL A 124 1.06 -21.92 -2.53
C VAL A 124 1.14 -21.39 -1.11
N LEU A 125 0.78 -20.14 -0.91
CA LEU A 125 0.61 -19.55 0.42
C LEU A 125 -0.84 -19.63 0.86
N GLN A 126 -1.04 -20.01 2.12
CA GLN A 126 -2.35 -20.02 2.76
C GLN A 126 -2.31 -19.38 4.14
N MET A 127 -3.44 -18.81 4.54
CA MET A 127 -3.69 -18.31 5.87
C MET A 127 -5.17 -18.56 6.19
N ASP A 128 -5.46 -19.18 7.33
CA ASP A 128 -6.82 -19.59 7.71
C ASP A 128 -7.56 -20.41 6.62
N ASN A 129 -6.84 -21.32 5.96
CA ASN A 129 -7.34 -22.13 4.84
C ASN A 129 -7.76 -21.33 3.58
N GLU A 130 -7.43 -20.05 3.51
CA GLU A 130 -7.62 -19.21 2.33
C GLU A 130 -6.28 -18.94 1.63
N ARG A 131 -6.29 -18.92 0.30
CA ARG A 131 -5.08 -18.63 -0.48
C ARG A 131 -4.71 -17.16 -0.33
N VAL A 132 -3.46 -16.91 0.02
CA VAL A 132 -2.89 -15.56 0.09
C VAL A 132 -2.58 -15.04 -1.31
N VAL A 133 -2.79 -13.74 -1.51
CA VAL A 133 -2.51 -13.09 -2.80
C VAL A 133 -1.00 -13.00 -3.01
N THR A 134 -0.55 -13.38 -4.21
CA THR A 134 0.84 -13.28 -4.64
C THR A 134 0.94 -12.54 -5.97
N LEU A 135 2.00 -11.73 -6.12
CA LEU A 135 2.33 -10.97 -7.32
C LEU A 135 3.66 -11.47 -7.88
N ASP A 136 3.65 -12.05 -9.07
CA ASP A 136 4.87 -12.50 -9.75
C ASP A 136 5.67 -11.31 -10.27
N LEU A 137 6.90 -11.12 -9.78
CA LEU A 137 7.74 -10.00 -10.20
C LEU A 137 8.33 -10.16 -11.60
N ASN A 138 8.31 -11.37 -12.16
CA ASN A 138 8.74 -11.60 -13.53
C ASN A 138 7.84 -10.87 -14.54
N MET A 139 6.61 -10.51 -14.15
CA MET A 139 5.69 -9.72 -14.98
C MET A 139 6.24 -8.32 -15.32
N MET A 140 7.24 -7.83 -14.59
CA MET A 140 7.85 -6.52 -14.85
C MET A 140 8.79 -6.51 -16.07
N GLY A 141 9.13 -7.67 -16.61
CA GLY A 141 10.03 -7.81 -17.75
C GLY A 141 11.50 -8.01 -17.33
N GLU A 142 12.23 -8.72 -18.18
CA GLU A 142 13.59 -9.21 -17.89
C GLU A 142 14.57 -8.11 -17.47
N GLU A 143 14.55 -6.95 -18.14
CA GLU A 143 15.44 -5.82 -17.84
C GLU A 143 15.26 -5.31 -16.40
N ILE A 144 14.01 -5.15 -15.96
CA ILE A 144 13.69 -4.66 -14.60
C ILE A 144 14.03 -5.75 -13.58
N VAL A 145 13.69 -6.99 -13.88
CA VAL A 145 13.94 -8.14 -13.00
C VAL A 145 15.43 -8.31 -12.73
N GLU A 146 16.27 -8.21 -13.77
CA GLU A 146 17.72 -8.27 -13.63
C GLU A 146 18.28 -7.03 -12.93
N GLN A 147 17.80 -5.83 -13.28
CA GLN A 147 18.28 -4.58 -12.70
C GLN A 147 18.05 -4.51 -11.18
N TYR A 148 16.95 -5.10 -10.69
CA TYR A 148 16.55 -5.07 -9.28
C TYR A 148 16.84 -6.38 -8.53
N ASP A 149 17.41 -7.38 -9.20
CA ASP A 149 17.71 -8.73 -8.65
C ASP A 149 16.49 -9.41 -8.00
N VAL A 150 15.35 -9.35 -8.69
CA VAL A 150 14.06 -9.89 -8.21
C VAL A 150 13.59 -11.13 -8.98
N ASN A 151 14.52 -11.83 -9.62
CA ASN A 151 14.21 -12.99 -10.46
C ASN A 151 13.62 -14.14 -9.63
N GLY A 152 12.46 -14.64 -10.08
CA GLY A 152 11.73 -15.73 -9.41
C GLY A 152 11.16 -15.36 -8.05
N LEU A 153 11.11 -14.07 -7.72
CA LEU A 153 10.47 -13.56 -6.51
C LEU A 153 9.00 -13.25 -6.76
N TYR A 154 8.22 -13.46 -5.72
CA TYR A 154 6.86 -13.00 -5.61
C TYR A 154 6.77 -12.02 -4.44
N ILE A 155 5.85 -11.07 -4.52
CA ILE A 155 5.35 -10.35 -3.34
C ILE A 155 4.11 -11.07 -2.86
N TRP A 156 4.08 -11.45 -1.59
CA TRP A 156 2.85 -11.85 -0.92
C TRP A 156 2.36 -10.71 -0.05
N TYR A 157 1.05 -10.60 0.12
CA TYR A 157 0.47 -9.63 1.03
C TYR A 157 -0.90 -10.06 1.55
N VAL A 158 -1.23 -9.58 2.75
CA VAL A 158 -2.51 -9.80 3.43
C VAL A 158 -2.91 -8.52 4.16
N GLU A 159 -4.21 -8.24 4.21
CA GLU A 159 -4.76 -7.20 5.08
C GLU A 159 -5.51 -7.86 6.22
N LEU A 160 -5.05 -7.61 7.44
CA LEU A 160 -5.62 -8.17 8.66
C LEU A 160 -6.72 -7.25 9.18
N ASP A 161 -7.78 -7.83 9.76
CA ASP A 161 -8.82 -7.03 10.41
C ASP A 161 -8.34 -6.61 11.81
N GLU A 162 -8.44 -5.32 12.15
CA GLU A 162 -8.07 -4.78 13.48
C GLU A 162 -8.86 -5.42 14.62
N MET A 163 -10.01 -6.03 14.33
CA MET A 163 -10.87 -6.67 15.33
C MET A 163 -10.58 -8.15 15.53
N ASP A 164 -9.62 -8.73 14.79
CA ASP A 164 -9.28 -10.14 14.89
C ASP A 164 -8.08 -10.35 15.83
N ASP A 165 -8.39 -10.61 17.11
CA ASP A 165 -7.38 -10.92 18.14
C ASP A 165 -6.70 -12.29 17.96
N GLN A 166 -7.01 -13.03 16.88
CA GLN A 166 -6.40 -14.33 16.62
C GLN A 166 -5.03 -14.18 15.99
N MET A 167 -4.06 -14.93 16.52
CA MET A 167 -2.77 -15.13 15.87
C MET A 167 -2.99 -15.71 14.48
N LYS A 168 -2.44 -15.03 13.46
CA LYS A 168 -2.54 -15.45 12.07
C LYS A 168 -1.29 -16.18 11.66
N VAL A 169 -1.43 -17.41 11.19
CA VAL A 169 -0.31 -18.22 10.73
C VAL A 169 -0.33 -18.25 9.22
N LEU A 170 0.73 -17.75 8.61
CA LEU A 170 0.96 -17.87 7.17
C LEU A 170 1.72 -19.15 6.90
N GLN A 171 1.16 -20.00 6.06
CA GLN A 171 1.70 -21.32 5.74
C GLN A 171 2.09 -21.38 4.26
N LEU A 172 3.24 -22.00 3.99
CA LEU A 172 3.63 -22.43 2.67
C LEU A 172 3.28 -23.91 2.51
N ILE A 173 2.51 -24.23 1.48
CA ILE A 173 1.93 -25.56 1.30
C ILE A 173 2.30 -26.08 -0.09
N ASP A 174 2.59 -27.38 -0.16
CA ASP A 174 2.62 -28.13 -1.41
C ASP A 174 1.19 -28.48 -1.84
N GLU A 175 0.74 -27.93 -2.97
CA GLU A 175 -0.63 -28.06 -3.46
C GLU A 175 -0.99 -29.51 -3.86
N GLU A 176 0.00 -30.35 -4.19
CA GLU A 176 -0.25 -31.74 -4.57
C GLU A 176 -0.40 -32.66 -3.35
N THR A 177 0.39 -32.43 -2.31
CA THR A 177 0.42 -33.31 -1.12
C THR A 177 -0.35 -32.76 0.08
N ASP A 178 -0.72 -31.48 0.06
CA ASP A 178 -1.27 -30.73 1.19
C ASP A 178 -0.29 -30.68 2.39
N GLU A 179 1.00 -30.87 2.14
CA GLU A 179 2.05 -30.81 3.16
C GLU A 179 2.44 -29.35 3.45
N VAL A 180 2.44 -28.97 4.72
CA VAL A 180 2.97 -27.69 5.18
C VAL A 180 4.50 -27.75 5.13
N LEU A 181 5.09 -26.95 4.25
CA LEU A 181 6.53 -26.89 4.01
C LEU A 181 7.25 -25.91 4.93
N ASP A 182 6.58 -24.81 5.31
CA ASP A 182 7.10 -23.76 6.18
C ASP A 182 5.93 -22.93 6.75
N GLU A 183 6.14 -22.26 7.88
CA GLU A 183 5.12 -21.41 8.51
C GLU A 183 5.73 -20.22 9.26
N ILE A 184 4.98 -19.12 9.33
CA ILE A 184 5.36 -17.93 10.08
C ILE A 184 4.16 -17.32 10.80
N ASP A 185 4.38 -16.98 12.07
CA ASP A 185 3.42 -16.23 12.88
C ASP A 185 3.43 -14.76 12.46
N ILE A 186 2.27 -14.28 12.05
CA ILE A 186 2.01 -12.89 11.70
C ILE A 186 1.15 -12.28 12.81
N GLU A 187 1.68 -11.24 13.45
CA GLU A 187 0.92 -10.48 14.44
C GLU A 187 -0.14 -9.62 13.73
N ALA A 188 -1.37 -9.63 14.26
CA ALA A 188 -2.44 -8.72 13.85
C ALA A 188 -2.05 -7.26 14.12
#